data_AF-A0A6C0RG49-F1
#
_entry.id   AF-A0A6C0RG49-F1
#
_cell.length_a   1.000
_cell.length_b   1.000
_cell.length_c   1.000
_cell.angle_alpha   90.00
_cell.angle_beta   90.00
_cell.angle_gamma   90.00
#
_symmetry.space_group_name_H-M   'P 1'
#
loop_
_entity.id
_entity.type
_entity.pdbx_description
1 polymer ?
#
loop_
_entity_poly.entity_id
_entity_poly.type
_entity_poly.pdbx_seq_one_letter_code
_entity_poly.pdbx_strand_id
1 'polypeptide(L)'
;MKKLRIIFHGASTFRIICISIILFISSCDKSDNDNLNDYESGKLRNLTGLDGCGWIIELDDNSKLEPINLEAFDLELVENKEIKFKYQQRDDLGSYCMVGILIEIDEIMDVAKLSCDQRVIISPEEYENAPNDPFSITEITITADCLNIRYSASGCDGNTWKIKLIDSGNIAESYPFQRTLRLSLDNNEACRAVIGKDISFDIKDLQIVGDDKVILHVSGEEILYEY
;
A
#
# COMPACT_ATOMS: atom_id res chain seq x y z
N MET A 1 7.03 23.87 -76.48
CA MET A 1 5.94 24.48 -77.27
C MET A 1 4.65 24.50 -76.46
N LYS A 2 4.29 25.66 -75.92
CA LYS A 2 2.94 26.27 -75.88
C LYS A 2 2.99 27.41 -74.85
N LYS A 3 3.03 28.63 -75.39
CA LYS A 3 2.73 29.87 -74.68
C LYS A 3 1.27 29.81 -74.22
N LEU A 4 0.99 30.29 -73.01
CA LEU A 4 -0.19 31.12 -72.81
C LEU A 4 0.08 32.17 -71.72
N ARG A 5 0.22 33.42 -72.17
CA ARG A 5 0.09 34.62 -71.35
C ARG A 5 -1.39 34.95 -71.28
N ILE A 6 -1.90 35.23 -70.09
CA ILE A 6 -3.08 36.08 -69.91
C ILE A 6 -2.70 37.14 -68.87
N ILE A 7 -2.80 38.39 -69.29
CA ILE A 7 -2.78 39.62 -68.49
C ILE A 7 -4.24 40.01 -68.32
N PHE A 8 -4.68 40.50 -67.16
CA PHE A 8 -5.43 41.77 -67.03
C PHE A 8 -5.79 42.12 -65.57
N HIS A 9 -5.46 43.37 -65.26
CA HIS A 9 -5.92 44.32 -64.26
C HIS A 9 -7.21 44.05 -63.47
N GLY A 10 -7.21 44.48 -62.21
CA GLY A 10 -8.44 44.73 -61.46
C GLY A 10 -8.20 44.97 -59.98
N ALA A 11 -7.95 46.22 -59.60
CA ALA A 11 -7.97 46.67 -58.22
C ALA A 11 -9.37 46.48 -57.63
N SER A 12 -9.49 45.79 -56.49
CA SER A 12 -10.55 46.09 -55.54
C SER A 12 -10.23 45.47 -54.19
N THR A 13 -10.43 46.30 -53.19
CA THR A 13 -10.17 46.11 -51.77
C THR A 13 -10.79 44.85 -51.21
N PHE A 14 -9.99 43.98 -50.60
CA PHE A 14 -10.51 43.09 -49.56
C PHE A 14 -9.42 42.80 -48.53
N ARG A 15 -9.76 43.12 -47.28
CA ARG A 15 -8.92 42.96 -46.10
C ARG A 15 -8.59 41.48 -45.90
N ILE A 16 -7.31 41.13 -45.83
CA ILE A 16 -6.89 39.91 -45.14
C ILE A 16 -5.80 40.31 -44.14
N ILE A 17 -6.21 40.14 -42.89
CA ILE A 17 -5.46 40.33 -41.66
C ILE A 17 -4.34 39.28 -41.65
N CYS A 18 -3.09 39.71 -41.84
CA CYS A 18 -1.92 38.90 -41.52
C CYS A 18 -1.48 39.24 -40.10
N ILE A 19 -2.22 38.75 -39.11
CA ILE A 19 -1.69 38.60 -37.75
C ILE A 19 -0.85 37.33 -37.78
N SER A 20 0.47 37.54 -37.67
CA SER A 20 1.45 36.49 -37.42
C SER A 20 1.08 35.79 -36.11
N ILE A 21 0.32 34.70 -36.23
CA ILE A 21 0.14 33.72 -35.17
C ILE A 21 1.50 33.08 -34.94
N ILE A 22 2.22 33.61 -33.97
CA ILE A 22 3.29 32.88 -33.29
C ILE A 22 2.58 31.73 -32.59
N LEU A 23 2.62 30.55 -33.21
CA LEU A 23 2.32 29.29 -32.55
C LEU A 23 3.40 29.10 -31.48
N PHE A 24 3.12 29.60 -30.28
CA PHE A 24 3.68 29.02 -29.08
C PHE A 24 3.16 27.58 -29.04
N ILE A 25 4.01 26.65 -29.45
CA ILE A 25 3.93 25.27 -29.02
C ILE A 25 4.13 25.28 -27.50
N SER A 26 3.05 25.52 -26.77
CA SER A 26 2.98 25.15 -25.37
C SER A 26 3.17 23.65 -25.32
N SER A 27 4.39 23.24 -24.96
CA SER A 27 4.70 21.91 -24.45
C SER A 27 3.67 21.62 -23.36
N CYS A 28 2.70 20.77 -23.68
CA CYS A 28 1.89 20.13 -22.67
C CYS A 28 2.58 18.80 -22.46
N ASP A 29 3.63 18.80 -21.64
CA ASP A 29 3.90 17.59 -20.88
C ASP A 29 2.65 17.41 -20.04
N LYS A 30 1.82 16.43 -20.42
CA LYS A 30 0.91 15.86 -19.45
C LYS A 30 1.84 15.28 -18.41
N SER A 31 2.02 16.00 -17.32
CA SER A 31 2.35 15.38 -16.06
C SER A 31 1.18 14.47 -15.76
N ASP A 32 1.24 13.26 -16.32
CA ASP A 32 0.52 12.13 -15.80
C ASP A 32 1.04 12.02 -14.36
N ASN A 33 0.26 12.59 -13.44
CA ASN A 33 0.49 12.52 -12.00
C ASN A 33 0.06 11.11 -11.58
N ASP A 34 0.81 10.14 -12.09
CA ASP A 34 0.81 8.76 -11.64
C ASP A 34 1.66 8.80 -10.37
N ASN A 35 1.04 8.58 -9.20
CA ASN A 35 1.78 8.31 -7.98
C ASN A 35 2.62 7.05 -8.25
N LEU A 36 3.85 7.27 -8.71
CA LEU A 36 4.80 6.23 -8.99
C LEU A 36 5.17 5.60 -7.66
N ASN A 37 5.00 4.28 -7.59
CA ASN A 37 5.34 3.39 -6.48
C ASN A 37 6.85 3.35 -6.16
N ASP A 38 7.54 4.49 -6.21
CA ASP A 38 8.95 4.60 -5.92
C ASP A 38 9.18 4.95 -4.44
N TYR A 39 10.29 4.47 -3.91
CA TYR A 39 10.70 4.81 -2.56
C TYR A 39 11.20 6.25 -2.53
N GLU A 40 10.69 7.02 -1.58
CA GLU A 40 11.22 8.32 -1.22
C GLU A 40 12.38 8.16 -0.23
N SER A 41 13.33 9.09 -0.29
CA SER A 41 14.45 9.15 0.66
C SER A 41 14.26 10.31 1.61
N GLY A 42 14.49 10.08 2.90
CA GLY A 42 14.34 11.12 3.91
C GLY A 42 15.15 10.86 5.17
N LYS A 43 15.30 11.90 5.99
CA LYS A 43 16.06 11.88 7.25
C LYS A 43 15.13 11.93 8.44
N LEU A 44 15.34 11.04 9.40
CA LEU A 44 14.67 11.09 10.69
C LEU A 44 15.10 12.35 11.45
N ARG A 45 14.15 13.17 11.88
CA ARG A 45 14.38 14.32 12.78
C ARG A 45 13.55 14.14 14.04
N ASN A 46 14.17 14.33 15.19
CA ASN A 46 13.50 14.28 16.47
C ASN A 46 13.02 15.67 16.88
N LEU A 47 11.70 15.87 16.85
CA LEU A 47 11.04 17.09 17.31
C LEU A 47 10.32 16.90 18.65
N THR A 48 10.65 15.83 19.38
CA THR A 48 10.14 15.58 20.73
C THR A 48 10.45 16.79 21.63
N GLY A 49 9.45 17.26 22.37
CA GLY A 49 9.54 18.45 23.21
C GLY A 49 8.88 19.70 22.62
N LEU A 50 8.42 19.62 21.35
CA LEU A 50 7.41 20.53 20.79
C LEU A 50 6.02 19.93 20.97
N ASP A 51 5.00 20.79 21.09
CA ASP A 51 3.62 20.35 21.36
C ASP A 51 3.10 19.45 20.24
N GLY A 52 2.63 18.26 20.59
CA GLY A 52 2.10 17.26 19.65
C GLY A 52 3.12 16.60 18.70
N CYS A 53 4.40 16.95 18.77
CA CYS A 53 5.43 16.43 17.84
C CYS A 53 6.24 15.29 18.45
N GLY A 54 6.62 14.34 17.59
CA GLY A 54 7.56 13.26 17.88
C GLY A 54 8.69 13.21 16.85
N TRP A 55 8.93 12.02 16.30
CA TRP A 55 9.82 11.85 15.15
C TRP A 55 9.10 12.18 13.85
N ILE A 56 9.79 12.89 12.96
CA ILE A 56 9.32 13.24 11.62
C ILE A 56 10.34 12.80 10.57
N ILE A 57 9.96 12.90 9.30
CA ILE A 57 10.87 12.68 8.17
C ILE A 57 11.04 14.00 7.41
N GLU A 58 12.28 14.43 7.22
CA GLU A 58 12.65 15.58 6.39
C GLU A 58 13.15 15.09 5.03
N LEU A 59 12.51 15.54 3.94
CA LEU A 59 12.90 15.22 2.56
C LEU A 59 14.02 16.14 2.06
N ASP A 60 14.62 15.80 0.92
CA ASP A 60 15.73 16.57 0.31
C ASP A 60 15.37 18.01 -0.04
N ASP A 61 14.09 18.30 -0.30
CA ASP A 61 13.57 19.65 -0.56
C ASP A 61 13.27 20.45 0.73
N ASN A 62 13.55 19.87 1.90
CA ASN A 62 13.25 20.37 3.25
C ASN A 62 11.76 20.36 3.64
N SER A 63 10.88 19.77 2.80
CA SER A 63 9.53 19.44 3.23
C SER A 63 9.55 18.39 4.33
N LYS A 64 8.48 18.33 5.13
CA LYS A 64 8.41 17.49 6.32
C LYS A 64 7.17 16.62 6.26
N LEU A 65 7.35 15.37 6.68
CA LEU A 65 6.30 14.37 6.79
C LEU A 65 6.13 13.97 8.25
N GLU A 66 4.89 13.83 8.68
CA GLU A 66 4.48 13.40 10.01
C GLU A 66 3.91 11.98 9.95
N PRO A 67 4.77 10.95 10.11
CA PRO A 67 4.33 9.56 10.07
C PRO A 67 3.58 9.16 11.34
N ILE A 68 2.43 8.51 11.17
CA ILE A 68 1.58 8.06 12.28
C ILE A 68 1.92 6.66 12.81
N ASN A 69 2.80 5.92 12.13
CA ASN A 69 3.07 4.51 12.39
C ASN A 69 4.58 4.17 12.41
N LEU A 70 5.47 5.12 12.73
CA LEU A 70 6.93 4.85 12.80
C LEU A 70 7.29 3.71 13.75
N GLU A 71 6.53 3.53 14.84
CA GLU A 71 6.73 2.46 15.82
C GLU A 71 6.34 1.07 15.30
N ALA A 72 5.65 1.00 14.16
CA ALA A 72 5.30 -0.24 13.49
C ALA A 72 6.48 -0.90 12.78
N PHE A 73 7.70 -0.36 12.89
CA PHE A 73 8.89 -0.83 12.18
C PHE A 73 10.07 -1.04 13.13
N ASP A 74 10.92 -2.02 12.85
CA ASP A 74 12.15 -2.33 13.60
C ASP A 74 13.24 -1.31 13.25
N LEU A 75 12.89 -0.05 13.45
CA LEU A 75 13.66 1.10 13.06
C LEU A 75 14.23 1.75 14.30
N GLU A 76 15.54 1.62 14.47
CA GLU A 76 16.23 2.44 15.47
C GLU A 76 16.10 3.92 15.09
N LEU A 77 15.47 4.72 15.96
CA LEU A 77 15.22 6.13 15.76
C LEU A 77 16.44 6.95 16.19
N VAL A 78 17.25 7.34 15.22
CA VAL A 78 18.48 8.11 15.40
C VAL A 78 18.40 9.39 14.57
N GLU A 79 18.78 10.52 15.16
CA GLU A 79 18.79 11.82 14.49
C GLU A 79 19.63 11.76 13.20
N ASN A 80 19.07 12.26 12.10
CA ASN A 80 19.64 12.24 10.75
C ASN A 80 19.83 10.84 10.13
N LYS A 81 19.27 9.78 10.71
CA LYS A 81 19.25 8.47 10.03
C LYS A 81 18.47 8.60 8.72
N GLU A 82 19.12 8.23 7.63
CA GLU A 82 18.49 8.17 6.31
C GLU A 82 17.69 6.87 6.19
N ILE A 83 16.48 6.98 5.68
CA ILE A 83 15.60 5.86 5.37
C ILE A 83 15.07 6.01 3.94
N LYS A 84 14.76 4.89 3.30
CA LYS A 84 14.02 4.84 2.05
C LYS A 84 12.68 4.18 2.29
N PHE A 85 11.59 4.79 1.87
CA PHE A 85 10.26 4.37 2.31
C PHE A 85 9.19 4.71 1.28
N LYS A 86 8.07 3.99 1.34
CA LYS A 86 6.83 4.29 0.63
C LYS A 86 5.79 4.74 1.63
N TYR A 87 4.90 5.62 1.22
CA TYR A 87 3.86 6.13 2.09
C TYR A 87 2.63 6.59 1.31
N GLN A 88 1.54 6.71 2.05
CA GLN A 88 0.32 7.35 1.60
C GLN A 88 -0.01 8.57 2.47
N GLN A 89 -0.46 9.64 1.85
CA GLN A 89 -0.94 10.82 2.57
C GLN A 89 -2.32 10.55 3.18
N ARG A 90 -2.51 11.00 4.43
CA ARG A 90 -3.74 10.77 5.21
C ARG A 90 -4.50 12.08 5.42
N ASP A 91 -5.20 12.51 4.37
CA ASP A 91 -6.02 13.74 4.38
C ASP A 91 -7.28 13.65 5.24
N ASP A 92 -7.62 12.43 5.69
CA ASP A 92 -8.77 12.15 6.56
C ASP A 92 -8.49 12.45 8.05
N LEU A 93 -7.22 12.70 8.41
CA LEU A 93 -6.77 12.92 9.78
C LEU A 93 -6.21 14.33 9.97
N GLY A 94 -6.41 14.90 11.15
CA GLY A 94 -5.81 16.17 11.54
C GLY A 94 -4.44 15.98 12.19
N SER A 95 -3.46 16.80 11.81
CA SER A 95 -2.16 16.87 12.50
C SER A 95 -2.26 17.73 13.76
N TYR A 96 -1.67 17.22 14.85
CA TYR A 96 -1.46 18.00 16.07
C TYR A 96 -0.13 18.77 16.07
N CYS A 97 0.88 18.29 15.35
CA CYS A 97 2.23 18.88 15.30
C CYS A 97 2.31 20.09 14.35
N MET A 98 1.54 20.09 13.25
CA MET A 98 1.46 21.17 12.24
C MET A 98 2.79 21.53 11.56
N VAL A 99 3.75 20.61 11.55
CA VAL A 99 5.11 20.80 10.99
C VAL A 99 5.20 20.30 9.55
N GLY A 100 4.35 19.34 9.17
CA GLY A 100 4.40 18.67 7.89
C GLY A 100 3.06 18.08 7.45
N ILE A 101 3.10 17.34 6.34
CA ILE A 101 1.95 16.56 5.88
C ILE A 101 1.86 15.24 6.65
N LEU A 102 0.65 14.81 6.98
CA LEU A 102 0.42 13.59 7.75
C LEU A 102 0.39 12.39 6.81
N ILE A 103 1.20 11.38 7.14
CA ILE A 103 1.39 10.21 6.29
C ILE A 103 1.28 8.91 7.09
N GLU A 104 0.97 7.84 6.38
CA GLU A 104 1.13 6.48 6.86
C GLU A 104 2.20 5.80 6.01
N ILE A 105 3.23 5.26 6.66
CA ILE A 105 4.32 4.55 5.98
C ILE A 105 3.82 3.16 5.61
N ASP A 106 3.90 2.82 4.33
CA ASP A 106 3.53 1.50 3.83
C ASP A 106 4.70 0.51 3.99
N GLU A 107 5.92 0.98 3.72
CA GLU A 107 7.12 0.15 3.71
C GLU A 107 8.37 0.99 3.97
N ILE A 108 9.36 0.43 4.68
CA ILE A 108 10.71 0.99 4.78
C ILE A 108 11.69 -0.06 4.24
N MET A 109 12.51 0.33 3.25
CA MET A 109 13.49 -0.53 2.64
C MET A 109 14.47 -1.08 3.70
N ASP A 110 14.70 -2.39 3.68
CA ASP A 110 15.58 -3.11 4.61
C ASP A 110 15.20 -3.04 6.10
N VAL A 111 13.95 -2.68 6.43
CA VAL A 111 13.44 -2.60 7.81
C VAL A 111 12.17 -3.44 7.94
N ALA A 112 12.14 -4.35 8.91
CA ALA A 112 10.98 -5.19 9.18
C ALA A 112 9.83 -4.39 9.81
N LYS A 113 8.59 -4.68 9.42
CA LYS A 113 7.39 -4.20 10.13
C LYS A 113 7.23 -5.02 11.42
N LEU A 114 7.20 -4.37 12.59
CA LEU A 114 7.03 -4.97 13.91
C LEU A 114 5.56 -5.27 14.25
N SER A 115 4.61 -4.57 13.64
CA SER A 115 3.18 -4.75 13.91
C SER A 115 2.42 -5.17 12.67
N CYS A 116 1.61 -6.21 12.79
CA CYS A 116 0.81 -6.70 11.69
C CYS A 116 -0.46 -5.84 11.49
N ASP A 117 -1.12 -5.95 10.34
CA ASP A 117 -2.29 -5.13 10.00
C ASP A 117 -3.51 -5.49 10.85
N GLN A 118 -3.65 -6.78 11.16
CA GLN A 118 -4.77 -7.32 11.92
C GLN A 118 -4.29 -8.40 12.89
N ARG A 119 -5.12 -8.75 13.86
CA ARG A 119 -4.89 -9.92 14.73
C ARG A 119 -5.65 -11.13 14.21
N VAL A 120 -5.08 -12.31 14.40
CA VAL A 120 -5.82 -13.56 14.20
C VAL A 120 -7.00 -13.66 15.17
N ILE A 121 -8.11 -14.25 14.71
CA ILE A 121 -9.30 -14.51 15.53
C ILE A 121 -9.32 -16.00 15.87
N ILE A 122 -9.32 -16.36 17.16
CA ILE A 122 -9.51 -17.75 17.59
C ILE A 122 -10.99 -17.94 17.94
N SER A 123 -11.76 -18.51 17.02
CA SER A 123 -13.20 -18.70 17.21
C SER A 123 -13.73 -19.84 16.32
N PRO A 124 -14.10 -21.00 16.92
CA PRO A 124 -14.75 -22.08 16.15
C PRO A 124 -16.03 -21.62 15.46
N GLU A 125 -16.79 -20.70 16.07
CA GLU A 125 -18.02 -20.18 15.48
C GLU A 125 -17.75 -19.32 14.25
N GLU A 126 -16.79 -18.39 14.30
CA GLU A 126 -16.44 -17.58 13.13
C GLU A 126 -15.73 -18.42 12.05
N TYR A 127 -14.98 -19.44 12.45
CA TYR A 127 -14.30 -20.34 11.54
C TYR A 127 -15.30 -21.07 10.63
N GLU A 128 -16.45 -21.47 11.17
CA GLU A 128 -17.51 -22.10 10.38
C GLU A 128 -18.32 -21.07 9.59
N ASN A 129 -18.72 -19.95 10.23
CA ASN A 129 -19.81 -19.10 9.74
C ASN A 129 -19.39 -17.80 9.04
N ALA A 130 -18.15 -17.31 9.18
CA ALA A 130 -17.75 -16.07 8.53
C ALA A 130 -17.78 -16.20 6.98
N PRO A 131 -17.85 -15.08 6.23
CA PRO A 131 -17.90 -15.08 4.77
C PRO A 131 -16.76 -15.89 4.12
N ASN A 132 -17.04 -16.46 2.95
CA ASN A 132 -16.11 -17.32 2.22
C ASN A 132 -16.22 -17.06 0.71
N ASP A 133 -16.24 -15.78 0.34
CA ASP A 133 -16.27 -15.42 -1.09
C ASP A 133 -15.00 -15.91 -1.79
N PRO A 134 -15.05 -16.22 -3.10
CA PRO A 134 -13.91 -16.84 -3.78
C PRO A 134 -12.67 -15.94 -3.84
N PHE A 135 -11.53 -16.50 -3.44
CA PHE A 135 -10.20 -15.91 -3.57
C PHE A 135 -9.15 -16.97 -3.92
N SER A 136 -7.91 -16.54 -4.14
CA SER A 136 -6.75 -17.40 -4.26
C SER A 136 -5.58 -16.80 -3.50
N ILE A 137 -4.95 -17.57 -2.62
CA ILE A 137 -3.68 -17.19 -2.00
C ILE A 137 -2.58 -17.38 -3.06
N THR A 138 -1.76 -16.35 -3.23
CA THR A 138 -0.66 -16.33 -4.20
C THR A 138 0.70 -16.38 -3.53
N GLU A 139 0.79 -15.95 -2.27
CA GLU A 139 2.01 -16.00 -1.47
C GLU A 139 1.65 -16.01 0.02
N ILE A 140 2.42 -16.77 0.80
CA ILE A 140 2.33 -16.82 2.26
C ILE A 140 3.75 -16.84 2.83
N THR A 141 4.05 -15.93 3.73
CA THR A 141 5.35 -15.85 4.43
C THR A 141 5.15 -15.47 5.88
N ILE A 142 6.15 -15.76 6.72
CA ILE A 142 6.17 -15.32 8.12
C ILE A 142 7.39 -14.43 8.32
N THR A 143 7.18 -13.30 9.00
CA THR A 143 8.26 -12.43 9.47
C THR A 143 7.97 -12.07 10.92
N ALA A 144 8.83 -12.52 11.84
CA ALA A 144 8.55 -12.50 13.28
C ALA A 144 7.19 -13.18 13.58
N ASP A 145 6.29 -12.48 14.26
CA ASP A 145 4.94 -12.98 14.59
C ASP A 145 3.86 -12.55 13.56
N CYS A 146 4.25 -12.05 12.39
CA CYS A 146 3.33 -11.65 11.33
C CYS A 146 3.26 -12.70 10.21
N LEU A 147 2.07 -13.27 10.02
CA LEU A 147 1.73 -14.05 8.84
C LEU A 147 1.32 -13.10 7.70
N ASN A 148 2.19 -12.94 6.71
CA ASN A 148 1.94 -12.14 5.53
C ASN A 148 1.29 -13.00 4.44
N ILE A 149 0.18 -12.51 3.89
CA ILE A 149 -0.60 -13.20 2.87
C ILE A 149 -0.82 -12.24 1.70
N ARG A 150 -0.34 -12.64 0.52
CA ARG A 150 -0.77 -12.03 -0.73
C ARG A 150 -1.87 -12.88 -1.35
N TYR A 151 -3.03 -12.30 -1.54
CA TYR A 151 -4.19 -12.98 -2.10
C TYR A 151 -4.78 -12.19 -3.27
N SER A 152 -5.56 -12.86 -4.10
CA SER A 152 -6.27 -12.23 -5.21
C SER A 152 -7.70 -12.72 -5.30
N ALA A 153 -8.59 -11.84 -5.75
CA ALA A 153 -9.99 -12.16 -6.00
C ALA A 153 -10.53 -11.31 -7.15
N SER A 154 -11.72 -11.67 -7.64
CA SER A 154 -12.38 -10.84 -8.66
C SER A 154 -13.06 -9.64 -8.00
N GLY A 155 -12.83 -8.43 -8.51
CA GLY A 155 -13.41 -7.21 -7.95
C GLY A 155 -13.14 -5.99 -8.82
N CYS A 156 -13.44 -4.81 -8.30
CA CYS A 156 -13.20 -3.52 -8.95
C CYS A 156 -11.82 -2.99 -8.57
N ASP A 157 -11.57 -2.78 -7.28
CA ASP A 157 -10.31 -2.28 -6.72
C ASP A 157 -9.93 -2.92 -5.37
N GLY A 158 -10.83 -3.72 -4.79
CA GLY A 158 -10.64 -4.41 -3.53
C GLY A 158 -10.60 -3.53 -2.29
N ASN A 159 -10.95 -2.25 -2.40
CA ASN A 159 -10.93 -1.31 -1.27
C ASN A 159 -12.10 -1.54 -0.30
N THR A 160 -13.14 -2.25 -0.74
CA THR A 160 -14.30 -2.57 0.10
C THR A 160 -14.26 -3.98 0.69
N TRP A 161 -13.22 -4.75 0.37
CA TRP A 161 -13.06 -6.12 0.85
C TRP A 161 -12.82 -6.14 2.36
N LYS A 162 -13.51 -7.04 3.06
CA LYS A 162 -13.21 -7.32 4.47
C LYS A 162 -12.56 -8.68 4.58
N ILE A 163 -11.37 -8.71 5.18
CA ILE A 163 -10.62 -9.93 5.43
C ILE A 163 -10.56 -10.21 6.92
N LYS A 164 -10.58 -11.49 7.27
CA LYS A 164 -10.21 -11.99 8.59
C LYS A 164 -9.37 -13.25 8.45
N LEU A 165 -8.37 -13.43 9.31
CA LEU A 165 -7.74 -14.72 9.53
C LEU A 165 -8.34 -15.35 10.78
N ILE A 166 -8.92 -16.53 10.63
CA ILE A 166 -9.70 -17.18 11.69
C ILE A 166 -9.13 -18.57 11.95
N ASP A 167 -8.72 -18.82 13.17
CA ASP A 167 -8.30 -20.12 13.66
C ASP A 167 -9.50 -20.91 14.19
N SER A 168 -9.54 -22.20 13.88
CA SER A 168 -10.63 -23.12 14.26
C SER A 168 -10.73 -23.37 15.77
N GLY A 169 -9.74 -22.99 16.55
CA GLY A 169 -9.60 -23.28 17.98
C GLY A 169 -9.05 -24.68 18.29
N ASN A 170 -8.98 -25.57 17.29
CA ASN A 170 -8.49 -26.94 17.47
C ASN A 170 -6.98 -27.00 17.24
N ILE A 171 -6.29 -27.73 18.12
CA ILE A 171 -4.87 -28.06 17.98
C ILE A 171 -4.78 -29.58 17.73
N ALA A 172 -4.24 -29.97 16.58
CA ALA A 172 -4.05 -31.37 16.24
C ALA A 172 -2.81 -31.93 16.96
N GLU A 173 -2.99 -33.07 17.63
CA GLU A 173 -1.91 -33.77 18.33
C GLU A 173 -0.98 -34.47 17.32
N SER A 174 0.13 -33.80 16.97
CA SER A 174 1.23 -34.36 16.18
C SER A 174 2.55 -33.68 16.56
N TYR A 175 3.63 -33.96 15.82
CA TYR A 175 4.91 -33.28 15.99
C TYR A 175 5.48 -32.81 14.63
N PRO A 176 5.53 -31.49 14.36
CA PRO A 176 4.98 -30.40 15.16
C PRO A 176 3.46 -30.51 15.38
N PHE A 177 2.94 -29.79 16.38
CA PHE A 177 1.50 -29.55 16.47
C PHE A 177 1.00 -28.84 15.23
N GLN A 178 -0.30 -28.95 14.95
CA GLN A 178 -0.89 -28.29 13.78
C GLN A 178 -2.15 -27.54 14.16
N ARG A 179 -2.38 -26.42 13.48
CA ARG A 179 -3.61 -25.62 13.58
C ARG A 179 -4.21 -25.44 12.21
N THR A 180 -5.53 -25.34 12.17
CA THR A 180 -6.26 -25.06 10.94
C THR A 180 -6.89 -23.68 11.02
N LEU A 181 -6.54 -22.87 10.02
CA LEU A 181 -6.95 -21.50 9.84
C LEU A 181 -7.67 -21.33 8.51
N ARG A 182 -8.56 -20.35 8.48
CA ARG A 182 -9.31 -19.92 7.31
C ARG A 182 -9.13 -18.43 7.12
N LEU A 183 -8.67 -18.04 5.94
CA LEU A 183 -8.82 -16.69 5.43
C LEU A 183 -10.27 -16.50 4.97
N SER A 184 -11.00 -15.59 5.62
CA SER A 184 -12.37 -15.22 5.28
C SER A 184 -12.36 -13.94 4.45
N LEU A 185 -13.07 -13.95 3.32
CA LEU A 185 -13.27 -12.79 2.44
C LEU A 185 -14.77 -12.48 2.36
N ASP A 186 -15.12 -11.22 2.61
CA ASP A 186 -16.41 -10.59 2.29
C ASP A 186 -16.19 -9.58 1.16
N ASN A 187 -16.64 -9.91 -0.05
CA ASN A 187 -16.47 -9.15 -1.27
C ASN A 187 -17.81 -8.98 -2.00
N ASN A 188 -18.33 -7.76 -1.96
CA ASN A 188 -19.59 -7.39 -2.61
C ASN A 188 -19.37 -6.63 -3.95
N GLU A 189 -18.14 -6.60 -4.47
CA GLU A 189 -17.80 -5.91 -5.71
C GLU A 189 -18.23 -6.73 -6.94
N ALA A 190 -18.91 -6.08 -7.90
CA ALA A 190 -19.49 -6.76 -9.07
C ALA A 190 -18.63 -6.70 -10.35
N CYS A 191 -17.42 -6.12 -10.28
CA CYS A 191 -16.51 -6.06 -11.41
C CYS A 191 -15.80 -7.41 -11.62
N ARG A 192 -15.25 -7.61 -12.83
CA ARG A 192 -14.56 -8.85 -13.22
C ARG A 192 -13.03 -8.69 -13.35
N ALA A 193 -12.46 -7.61 -12.82
CA ALA A 193 -11.01 -7.50 -12.76
C ALA A 193 -10.47 -8.48 -11.71
N VAL A 194 -9.21 -8.90 -11.84
CA VAL A 194 -8.52 -9.70 -10.82
C VAL A 194 -7.59 -8.75 -10.09
N ILE A 195 -7.85 -8.55 -8.80
CA ILE A 195 -7.11 -7.62 -7.96
C ILE A 195 -6.30 -8.43 -6.94
N GLY A 196 -5.03 -8.10 -6.80
CA GLY A 196 -4.16 -8.63 -5.74
C GLY A 196 -4.08 -7.65 -4.58
N LYS A 197 -4.04 -8.18 -3.35
CA LYS A 197 -3.87 -7.41 -2.12
C LYS A 197 -2.91 -8.15 -1.19
N ASP A 198 -2.23 -7.37 -0.38
CA ASP A 198 -1.34 -7.84 0.68
C ASP A 198 -1.97 -7.52 2.04
N ILE A 199 -1.83 -8.42 3.00
CA ILE A 199 -2.28 -8.24 4.37
C ILE A 199 -1.42 -9.09 5.32
N SER A 200 -1.23 -8.61 6.54
CA SER A 200 -0.49 -9.31 7.60
C SER A 200 -1.35 -9.53 8.84
N PHE A 201 -1.18 -10.69 9.47
CA PHE A 201 -1.88 -11.07 10.70
C PHE A 201 -0.91 -11.40 11.83
N ASP A 202 -1.14 -10.81 13.00
CA ASP A 202 -0.47 -11.19 14.24
C ASP A 202 -0.95 -12.58 14.64
N ILE A 203 -0.03 -13.53 14.62
CA ILE A 203 -0.24 -14.95 14.92
C ILE A 203 0.38 -15.37 16.25
N LYS A 204 0.82 -14.44 17.10
CA LYS A 204 1.43 -14.73 18.39
C LYS A 204 0.53 -15.56 19.31
N ASP A 205 -0.77 -15.31 19.28
CA ASP A 205 -1.76 -16.06 20.06
C ASP A 205 -1.92 -17.53 19.59
N LEU A 206 -1.30 -17.92 18.48
CA LEU A 206 -1.30 -19.30 17.98
C LEU A 206 -0.17 -20.16 18.55
N GLN A 207 0.82 -19.54 19.21
CA GLN A 207 1.93 -20.26 19.85
C GLN A 207 1.41 -21.28 20.87
N ILE A 208 2.09 -22.42 20.93
CA ILE A 208 1.74 -23.53 21.81
C ILE A 208 2.73 -23.59 22.98
N VAL A 209 2.19 -23.51 24.19
CA VAL A 209 2.98 -23.55 25.42
C VAL A 209 3.76 -24.87 25.51
N GLY A 210 5.09 -24.77 25.59
CA GLY A 210 5.98 -25.91 25.71
C GLY A 210 6.48 -26.49 24.38
N ASP A 211 6.16 -25.84 23.25
CA ASP A 211 6.71 -26.13 21.93
C ASP A 211 7.40 -24.89 21.36
N ASP A 212 8.20 -25.06 20.30
CA ASP A 212 8.94 -24.00 19.60
C ASP A 212 8.45 -23.79 18.15
N LYS A 213 7.49 -24.61 17.71
CA LYS A 213 6.93 -24.50 16.37
C LYS A 213 5.54 -25.12 16.23
N VAL A 214 4.82 -24.65 15.23
CA VAL A 214 3.50 -25.17 14.85
C VAL A 214 3.33 -25.09 13.34
N ILE A 215 2.69 -26.11 12.76
CA ILE A 215 2.28 -26.07 11.35
C ILE A 215 0.93 -25.38 11.25
N LEU A 216 0.84 -24.35 10.41
CA LEU A 216 -0.38 -23.61 10.13
C LEU A 216 -0.93 -24.05 8.77
N HIS A 217 -2.14 -24.60 8.78
CA HIS A 217 -2.90 -24.89 7.55
C HIS A 217 -3.84 -23.73 7.28
N VAL A 218 -3.56 -22.91 6.27
CA VAL A 218 -4.27 -21.65 6.00
C VAL A 218 -5.02 -21.77 4.67
N SER A 219 -6.33 -22.04 4.72
CA SER A 219 -7.19 -22.15 3.53
C SER A 219 -6.64 -23.07 2.42
N GLY A 220 -5.95 -24.16 2.79
CA GLY A 220 -5.36 -25.13 1.87
C GLY A 220 -3.86 -24.99 1.63
N GLU A 221 -3.25 -23.88 2.07
CA GLU A 221 -1.80 -23.72 2.11
C GLU A 221 -1.23 -24.21 3.44
N GLU A 222 0.05 -24.60 3.45
CA GLU A 222 0.76 -25.05 4.66
C GLU A 222 2.02 -24.19 4.86
N ILE A 223 2.24 -23.73 6.09
CA ILE A 223 3.46 -23.01 6.47
C ILE A 223 3.89 -23.37 7.90
N LEU A 224 5.20 -23.49 8.12
CA LEU A 224 5.77 -23.71 9.46
C LEU A 224 6.00 -22.36 10.14
N TYR A 225 5.45 -22.19 11.34
CA TYR A 225 5.71 -21.06 12.23
C TYR A 225 6.66 -21.50 13.34
N GLU A 226 7.86 -20.94 13.37
CA GLU A 226 8.87 -21.14 14.41
C GLU A 226 8.96 -19.85 15.26
N TYR A 227 9.02 -19.99 16.60
CA TYR A 227 8.96 -18.88 17.55
C TYR A 227 9.77 -19.12 18.83
#